data_AF-A0A1H6UVF6-F1
#
_entry.id   AF-A0A1H6UVF6-F1
#
_cell.length_a   1.000
_cell.length_b   1.000
_cell.length_c   1.000
_cell.angle_alpha   90.00
_cell.angle_beta   90.00
_cell.angle_gamma   90.00
#
_symmetry.space_group_name_H-M   'P 1'
#
loop_
_entity.id
_entity.type
_entity.pdbx_description
1 polymer ?
#
loop_
_entity_poly.entity_id
_entity_poly.type
_entity_poly.pdbx_seq_one_letter_code
_entity_poly.pdbx_strand_id
1 'polypeptide(L)'
;MKAYIRKTLNEYKSKLITAEESEIPIIRAAFSDWYYSVSDQDRAEMAPFWADVKKEAWEMIKEVKDALDELKTLKEKQLAEARK
;
A
#
# COMPACT_ATOMS: atom_id res chain seq x y z
N MET A 1 18.76 -5.70 -8.65
CA MET A 1 17.55 -6.54 -8.61
C MET A 1 17.55 -7.47 -9.80
N LYS A 2 17.69 -8.77 -9.55
CA LYS A 2 17.56 -9.83 -10.56
C LYS A 2 16.21 -9.75 -11.27
N ALA A 3 16.17 -10.12 -12.56
CA ALA A 3 14.97 -10.03 -13.39
C ALA A 3 13.80 -10.86 -12.85
N TYR A 4 14.08 -12.06 -12.31
CA TYR A 4 13.05 -12.92 -11.73
C TYR A 4 12.41 -12.28 -10.48
N ILE A 5 13.21 -11.65 -9.60
CA ILE A 5 12.72 -10.96 -8.39
C ILE A 5 11.79 -9.82 -8.80
N ARG A 6 12.22 -8.98 -9.75
CA ARG A 6 11.40 -7.89 -10.27
C ARG A 6 10.08 -8.39 -10.83
N LYS A 7 10.11 -9.48 -11.62
CA LYS A 7 8.92 -10.09 -12.19
C LYS A 7 7.96 -10.56 -11.10
N THR A 8 8.45 -11.32 -10.11
CA THR A 8 7.61 -11.83 -9.01
C THR A 8 7.00 -10.70 -8.18
N LEU A 9 7.75 -9.63 -7.89
CA LEU A 9 7.23 -8.47 -7.16
C LEU A 9 6.14 -7.73 -7.94
N ASN A 10 6.30 -7.58 -9.26
CA ASN A 10 5.29 -6.98 -10.13
C ASN A 10 4.02 -7.85 -10.22
N GLU A 11 4.18 -9.17 -10.33
CA GLU A 11 3.06 -10.12 -10.32
C GLU A 11 2.31 -10.08 -8.98
N TYR A 12 3.04 -10.02 -7.86
CA TYR A 12 2.45 -9.86 -6.54
C TYR A 12 1.65 -8.57 -6.41
N LYS A 13 2.23 -7.42 -6.81
CA LYS A 13 1.53 -6.12 -6.82
C LYS A 13 0.28 -6.17 -7.68
N SER A 14 0.37 -6.72 -8.88
CA SER A 14 -0.76 -6.87 -9.80
C SER A 14 -1.89 -7.71 -9.20
N LYS A 15 -1.56 -8.89 -8.64
CA LYS A 15 -2.53 -9.76 -7.98
C LYS A 15 -3.24 -9.06 -6.83
N LEU A 16 -2.53 -8.30 -6.00
CA LEU A 16 -3.15 -7.56 -4.90
C LEU A 16 -4.11 -6.46 -5.37
N ILE A 17 -3.83 -5.83 -6.51
CA ILE A 17 -4.67 -4.75 -7.04
C ILE A 17 -6.01 -5.30 -7.59
N THR A 18 -5.98 -6.49 -8.19
CA THR A 18 -7.15 -7.08 -8.86
C THR A 18 -7.90 -8.12 -8.01
N ALA A 19 -7.36 -8.49 -6.86
CA ALA A 19 -7.91 -9.53 -6.01
C ALA A 19 -9.19 -9.09 -5.29
N GLU A 20 -10.08 -10.04 -5.06
CA GLU A 20 -11.13 -9.87 -4.06
C GLU A 20 -10.53 -9.89 -2.65
N GLU A 21 -11.19 -9.24 -1.69
CA GLU A 21 -10.70 -9.19 -0.30
C GLU A 21 -10.48 -10.58 0.31
N SER A 22 -11.29 -11.57 -0.09
CA SER A 22 -11.20 -12.97 0.31
C SER A 22 -9.93 -13.68 -0.18
N GLU A 23 -9.34 -13.22 -1.29
CA GLU A 23 -8.17 -13.83 -1.93
C GLU A 23 -6.85 -13.25 -1.40
N ILE A 24 -6.87 -12.04 -0.84
CA ILE A 24 -5.69 -11.33 -0.33
C ILE A 24 -4.89 -12.19 0.67
N PRO A 25 -5.48 -12.88 1.67
CA PRO A 25 -4.74 -13.73 2.60
C PRO A 25 -3.97 -14.85 1.88
N ILE A 26 -4.56 -15.46 0.86
CA ILE A 26 -3.97 -16.55 0.07
C ILE A 26 -2.78 -16.02 -0.74
N ILE A 27 -2.96 -14.87 -1.41
CA ILE A 27 -1.90 -14.23 -2.20
C ILE A 27 -0.71 -13.85 -1.30
N ARG A 28 -0.97 -13.31 -0.10
CA ARG A 28 0.06 -12.97 0.88
C ARG A 28 0.81 -14.20 1.38
N ALA A 29 0.10 -15.29 1.67
CA ALA A 29 0.73 -16.54 2.09
C ALA A 29 1.68 -17.09 1.01
N ALA A 30 1.20 -17.20 -0.23
CA ALA A 30 2.03 -17.68 -1.34
C ALA A 30 3.25 -16.79 -1.61
N PHE A 31 3.09 -15.47 -1.49
CA PHE A 31 4.22 -14.54 -1.60
C PHE A 31 5.21 -14.69 -0.44
N SER A 32 4.73 -14.87 0.78
CA SER A 32 5.56 -15.09 1.96
C SER A 32 6.42 -16.35 1.81
N ASP A 33 5.83 -17.45 1.34
CA ASP A 33 6.56 -18.70 1.09
C ASP A 33 7.69 -18.50 0.09
N TRP A 34 7.41 -17.79 -1.02
CA TRP A 34 8.45 -17.42 -1.99
C TRP A 34 9.52 -16.51 -1.38
N TYR A 35 9.12 -15.46 -0.65
CA TYR A 35 10.03 -14.49 -0.05
C TYR A 35 11.02 -15.12 0.95
N TYR A 36 10.55 -16.11 1.72
CA TYR A 36 11.40 -16.86 2.64
C TYR A 36 12.20 -17.98 1.97
N SER A 37 11.78 -18.45 0.79
CA SER A 37 12.53 -19.44 0.01
C SER A 37 13.79 -18.88 -0.67
N VAL A 38 13.85 -17.57 -0.94
CA VAL A 38 15.03 -16.93 -1.56
C VAL A 38 16.12 -16.60 -0.53
N SER A 39 17.34 -16.33 -0.99
CA SER A 39 18.47 -16.00 -0.11
C SER A 39 18.31 -14.61 0.54
N ASP A 40 19.05 -14.37 1.63
CA ASP A 40 19.09 -13.04 2.27
C ASP A 40 19.58 -11.94 1.33
N GLN A 41 20.54 -12.27 0.46
CA GLN A 41 21.02 -11.33 -0.55
C GLN A 41 19.90 -10.95 -1.53
N ASP A 42 19.11 -11.93 -1.98
CA ASP A 42 18.01 -11.69 -2.90
C ASP A 42 16.88 -10.89 -2.22
N ARG A 43 16.61 -11.16 -0.93
CA ARG A 43 15.71 -10.30 -0.12
C ARG A 43 16.20 -8.87 0.02
N ALA A 44 17.50 -8.68 0.26
CA ALA A 44 18.10 -7.35 0.37
C ALA A 44 17.95 -6.56 -0.94
N GLU A 45 18.04 -7.22 -2.10
CA GLU A 45 17.79 -6.58 -3.40
C GLU A 45 16.35 -6.07 -3.57
N MET A 46 15.39 -6.55 -2.77
CA MET A 46 13.99 -6.09 -2.77
C MET A 46 13.78 -4.79 -1.98
N ALA A 47 14.76 -4.33 -1.21
CA ALA A 47 14.62 -3.13 -0.37
C ALA A 47 14.10 -1.88 -1.12
N PRO A 48 14.56 -1.56 -2.35
CA PRO A 48 14.03 -0.43 -3.10
C PRO A 48 12.53 -0.56 -3.40
N PHE A 49 12.06 -1.75 -3.77
CA PHE A 49 10.64 -1.99 -4.03
C PHE A 49 9.80 -1.73 -2.77
N TRP A 50 10.25 -2.19 -1.60
CA TRP A 50 9.54 -1.94 -0.34
C TRP A 50 9.57 -0.47 0.08
N ALA A 51 10.64 0.25 -0.25
CA ALA A 51 10.71 1.70 -0.02
C ALA A 51 9.66 2.44 -0.87
N ASP A 52 9.51 2.07 -2.14
CA ASP A 52 8.51 2.66 -3.04
C ASP A 52 7.09 2.37 -2.56
N VAL A 53 6.78 1.12 -2.20
CA VAL A 53 5.45 0.75 -1.65
C VAL A 53 5.13 1.54 -0.38
N LYS A 54 6.10 1.70 0.53
CA LYS A 54 5.91 2.50 1.75
C LYS A 54 5.67 3.97 1.44
N LYS A 55 6.39 4.52 0.46
CA LYS A 55 6.22 5.90 0.03
C LYS A 55 4.82 6.14 -0.53
N GLU A 56 4.36 5.31 -1.47
CA GLU A 56 3.00 5.36 -2.04
C GLU A 56 1.94 5.30 -0.93
N ALA A 57 2.11 4.40 0.05
CA ALA A 57 1.18 4.28 1.18
C ALA A 57 1.14 5.55 2.06
N TRP A 58 2.30 6.17 2.34
CA TRP A 58 2.36 7.40 3.12
C TRP A 58 1.74 8.59 2.40
N GLU A 59 1.94 8.69 1.09
CA GLU A 59 1.32 9.72 0.25
C GLU A 59 -0.21 9.60 0.30
N MET A 60 -0.75 8.39 0.11
CA MET A 60 -2.19 8.13 0.22
C MET A 60 -2.75 8.44 1.61
N ILE A 61 -2.05 8.05 2.69
CA ILE A 61 -2.46 8.38 4.06
C ILE A 61 -2.51 9.89 4.26
N LYS A 62 -1.54 10.63 3.70
CA LYS A 62 -1.51 12.08 3.77
C LYS A 62 -2.72 12.69 3.06
N GLU A 63 -3.00 12.27 1.83
CA GLU A 63 -4.16 12.75 1.06
C GLU A 63 -5.48 12.50 1.80
N VAL A 64 -5.65 11.32 2.40
CA VAL A 64 -6.84 11.01 3.21
C VAL A 64 -6.95 11.92 4.44
N LYS A 65 -5.83 12.20 5.11
CA LYS A 65 -5.82 13.12 6.27
C LYS A 65 -6.20 14.54 5.86
N ASP A 66 -5.61 15.03 4.78
CA ASP A 66 -5.88 16.37 4.26
C ASP A 66 -7.38 16.50 3.90
N ALA A 67 -7.95 15.50 3.21
CA ALA A 67 -9.38 15.46 2.90
C ALA A 67 -10.28 15.41 4.15
N LEU A 68 -9.88 14.66 5.19
CA LEU A 68 -10.63 14.62 6.46
C LEU A 68 -10.61 15.96 7.19
N ASP A 69 -9.50 16.69 7.16
CA ASP A 69 -9.40 18.00 7.82
C ASP A 69 -10.17 19.08 7.06
N GLU A 70 -10.21 19.02 5.73
CA GLU A 70 -11.13 19.84 4.91
C GLU A 70 -12.60 19.59 5.28
N LEU A 71 -13.00 18.32 5.39
CA LEU A 71 -14.38 17.95 5.78
C LEU A 71 -14.74 18.45 7.18
N LYS A 72 -13.83 18.36 8.16
CA LYS A 72 -14.05 18.91 9.51
C LYS A 72 -14.26 20.42 9.46
N THR A 73 -13.40 21.13 8.73
CA THR A 73 -13.48 22.59 8.58
C THR A 73 -14.80 23.02 7.95
N LEU A 74 -15.26 22.31 6.91
CA LEU A 74 -16.57 22.57 6.29
C LEU A 74 -17.72 22.33 7.25
N LYS A 75 -17.69 21.23 8.01
CA LYS A 75 -18.70 20.92 9.03
C LYS A 75 -18.76 22.00 10.11
N GLU A 76 -17.62 22.48 10.60
CA GLU A 76 -17.57 23.56 11.59
C GLU A 76 -18.16 24.88 11.07
N LYS A 77 -17.86 25.24 9.81
CA LYS A 77 -18.45 26.42 9.17
C LYS A 77 -19.97 26.33 9.07
N GLN A 78 -20.50 25.19 8.60
CA GLN A 78 -21.95 24.97 8.54
C GLN A 78 -22.61 25.06 9.93
N LEU A 79 -21.95 24.53 10.96
CA LEU A 79 -22.46 24.56 12.33
C LEU A 79 -22.45 25.97 12.94
N ALA A 80 -21.50 26.81 12.53
CA ALA A 80 -21.44 28.22 12.93
C ALA A 80 -22.49 29.07 12.20
N GLU A 81 -22.78 28.78 10.93
CA GLU A 81 -23.83 29.45 10.16
C GLU A 81 -25.24 29.08 10.66
N ALA A 82 -25.48 27.81 11.02
CA ALA A 82 -26.76 27.37 11.58
C ALA A 82 -27.08 27.92 12.98
N ARG A 83 -26.11 28.56 13.65
CA ARG A 83 -26.25 29.17 14.98
C ARG A 83 -26.42 30.70 14.92
N LYS A 84 -26.37 31.30 13.73
CA LYS A 84 -26.70 32.71 13.47
C LYS A 84 -28.15 32.84 13.04
#